data_AF-A0A974RTS7-F1
#
_entry.id   AF-A0A974RTS7-F1
#
_cell.length_a   1.000
_cell.length_b   1.000
_cell.length_c   1.000
_cell.angle_alpha   90.00
_cell.angle_beta   90.00
_cell.angle_gamma   90.00
#
_symmetry.space_group_name_H-M   'P 1'
#
loop_
_entity.id
_entity.type
_entity.pdbx_description
1 polymer ?
#
loop_
_entity_poly.entity_id
_entity_poly.type
_entity_poly.pdbx_seq_one_letter_code
_entity_poly.pdbx_strand_id
1 'polypeptide(L)'
;MTVLALIATYATYIVVWSWYAAQLVSVLLGLWALLDAAVRPADHFIAAGRRTKGFWLGVTGAATAVLVLTGNLLDPGAAVGGFGMLGLLGVTAAAVYLTDVRPALNVYRPVRVRSRLRVVRGTTQSRPRRRRDWGRR
;
A
#
# COMPACT_ATOMS: atom_id res chain seq x y z
N MET A 1 40.15 13.39 -28.66
CA MET A 1 38.96 12.57 -28.32
C MET A 1 38.14 12.42 -29.59
N THR A 2 37.92 11.21 -30.11
CA THR A 2 37.14 11.00 -31.34
C THR A 2 35.64 11.09 -31.06
N VAL A 3 34.82 11.50 -32.05
CA VAL A 3 33.36 11.62 -31.90
C VAL A 3 32.72 10.30 -31.47
N LEU A 4 33.23 9.18 -31.98
CA LEU A 4 32.81 7.83 -31.58
C LEU A 4 33.02 7.58 -30.07
N ALA A 5 34.13 8.04 -29.50
CA ALA A 5 34.41 7.88 -28.07
C ALA A 5 33.44 8.71 -27.21
N LEU A 6 33.10 9.94 -27.63
CA LEU A 6 32.11 10.76 -26.93
C LEU A 6 30.75 10.07 -26.88
N ILE A 7 30.27 9.56 -28.02
CA ILE A 7 28.98 8.87 -28.10
C ILE A 7 28.97 7.64 -27.17
N ALA A 8 30.04 6.83 -27.18
CA ALA A 8 30.16 5.67 -26.32
C ALA A 8 30.14 6.03 -24.82
N THR A 9 30.81 7.13 -24.45
CA THR A 9 30.83 7.64 -23.07
C THR A 9 29.44 8.11 -22.63
N TYR A 10 28.75 8.92 -23.44
CA TYR A 10 27.39 9.38 -23.11
C TYR A 10 26.38 8.24 -23.02
N ALA A 11 26.44 7.27 -23.95
CA ALA A 11 25.59 6.09 -23.92
C ALA A 11 25.79 5.30 -22.62
N THR A 12 27.04 5.10 -22.20
CA THR A 12 27.37 4.43 -20.92
C THR A 12 26.78 5.18 -19.74
N TYR A 13 26.92 6.51 -19.67
CA TYR A 13 26.36 7.29 -18.57
C TYR A 13 24.83 7.15 -18.49
N ILE A 14 24.13 7.19 -19.62
CA ILE A 14 22.66 7.05 -19.64
C ILE A 14 22.24 5.68 -19.09
N VAL A 15 22.91 4.61 -19.51
CA VAL A 15 22.64 3.25 -19.00
C VAL A 15 22.90 3.15 -17.50
N VAL A 16 24.00 3.72 -17.02
CA VAL A 16 24.36 3.69 -15.59
C VAL A 16 23.35 4.49 -14.75
N TRP A 17 22.99 5.70 -15.18
CA TRP A 17 22.05 6.55 -14.44
C TRP A 17 20.63 5.98 -14.43
N SER A 18 20.17 5.41 -15.56
CA SER A 18 18.87 4.73 -15.61
C SER A 18 18.82 3.51 -14.70
N TRP A 19 19.89 2.73 -14.63
CA TRP A 19 20.02 1.61 -13.70
C TRP A 19 19.93 2.05 -12.23
N TYR A 20 20.65 3.11 -11.85
CA TYR A 20 20.57 3.65 -10.48
C TYR A 20 19.19 4.23 -10.17
N ALA A 21 18.56 4.93 -11.11
CA ALA A 21 17.21 5.47 -10.92
C ALA A 21 16.19 4.35 -10.66
N ALA A 22 16.24 3.25 -11.43
CA ALA A 22 15.36 2.11 -11.24
C ALA A 22 15.53 1.44 -9.86
N GLN A 23 16.77 1.28 -9.40
CA GLN A 23 17.07 0.75 -8.07
C GLN A 23 16.55 1.66 -6.95
N LEU A 24 16.75 2.96 -7.09
CA LEU A 24 16.29 3.94 -6.10
C LEU A 24 14.76 3.92 -5.96
N VAL A 25 14.04 3.92 -7.08
CA VAL A 25 12.56 3.79 -7.08
C VAL A 25 12.12 2.48 -6.43
N SER A 26 12.80 1.38 -6.74
CA SER A 26 12.50 0.06 -6.19
C SER A 26 12.64 0.01 -4.67
N VAL A 27 13.75 0.53 -4.13
CA VAL A 27 14.00 0.60 -2.68
C VAL A 27 12.97 1.50 -1.98
N LEU A 28 12.62 2.64 -2.58
CA LEU A 28 11.57 3.51 -2.05
C LEU A 28 10.21 2.79 -1.95
N LEU A 29 9.84 2.01 -2.96
CA LEU A 29 8.62 1.20 -2.93
C LEU A 29 8.65 0.13 -1.84
N GLY A 30 9.77 -0.58 -1.69
CA GLY A 30 9.96 -1.58 -0.64
C GLY A 30 9.81 -0.97 0.76
N LEU A 31 10.56 0.09 1.04
CA LEU A 31 10.49 0.82 2.31
C LEU A 31 9.08 1.34 2.58
N TRP A 32 8.42 1.90 1.57
CA TRP A 32 7.06 2.39 1.72
C TRP A 32 6.07 1.28 2.06
N ALA A 33 6.16 0.13 1.38
CA ALA A 33 5.36 -1.05 1.69
C ALA A 33 5.59 -1.56 3.12
N LEU A 34 6.86 -1.63 3.55
CA LEU A 34 7.23 -2.06 4.89
C LEU A 34 6.71 -1.13 5.98
N LEU A 35 6.85 0.18 5.79
CA LEU A 35 6.35 1.19 6.74
C LEU A 35 4.81 1.15 6.83
N ASP A 36 4.12 1.04 5.70
CA ASP A 36 2.66 0.95 5.66
C ASP A 36 2.17 -0.35 6.35
N ALA A 37 2.87 -1.48 6.15
CA ALA A 37 2.58 -2.74 6.85
C ALA A 37 2.82 -2.67 8.37
N ALA A 38 3.86 -1.96 8.81
CA ALA A 38 4.18 -1.79 10.22
C ALA A 38 3.16 -0.94 10.96
N VAL A 39 2.75 0.19 10.34
CA VAL A 39 1.83 1.17 10.94
C VAL A 39 0.39 0.66 11.01
N ARG A 40 -0.05 -0.25 10.12
CA ARG A 40 -1.43 -0.72 10.11
C ARG A 40 -1.78 -1.64 11.31
N PRO A 41 -2.93 -1.43 11.98
CA PRO A 41 -3.43 -2.33 13.03
C PRO A 41 -3.69 -3.74 12.52
N ALA A 42 -3.48 -4.75 13.37
CA ALA A 42 -3.68 -6.15 13.01
C ALA A 42 -5.16 -6.49 12.73
N ASP A 43 -6.09 -5.81 13.40
CA ASP A 43 -7.54 -6.06 13.28
C ASP A 43 -8.06 -5.84 11.85
N HIS A 44 -7.48 -4.90 11.11
CA HIS A 44 -7.86 -4.65 9.73
C HIS A 44 -7.49 -5.81 8.78
N PHE A 45 -6.43 -6.56 9.08
CA PHE A 45 -6.01 -7.70 8.26
C PHE A 45 -6.97 -8.88 8.41
N ILE A 46 -7.47 -9.10 9.63
CA ILE A 46 -8.47 -10.13 9.93
C ILE A 46 -9.81 -9.76 9.30
N ALA A 47 -10.24 -8.50 9.44
CA ALA A 47 -11.49 -8.01 8.85
C ALA A 47 -11.52 -8.11 7.32
N ALA A 48 -10.37 -7.89 6.67
CA ALA A 48 -10.22 -8.01 5.23
C ALA A 48 -10.09 -9.45 4.71
N GLY A 49 -10.09 -10.47 5.59
CA GLY A 49 -9.92 -11.87 5.19
C GLY A 49 -8.57 -12.15 4.49
N ARG A 50 -7.55 -11.30 4.71
CA ARG A 50 -6.20 -11.47 4.14
C ARG A 50 -5.30 -12.24 5.12
N ARG A 51 -4.13 -12.69 4.65
CA ARG A 51 -3.09 -13.29 5.51
C ARG A 51 -2.70 -12.33 6.65
N THR A 52 -2.20 -12.87 7.76
CA THR A 52 -1.97 -12.13 9.01
C THR A 52 -0.96 -10.99 8.86
N LYS A 53 -1.00 -10.01 9.78
CA LYS A 53 -0.03 -8.90 9.83
C LYS A 53 1.42 -9.40 9.84
N GLY A 54 1.71 -10.47 10.59
CA GLY A 54 3.06 -11.05 10.65
C GLY A 54 3.55 -11.60 9.31
N PHE A 55 2.67 -12.25 8.54
CA PHE A 55 3.01 -12.73 7.20
C PHE A 55 3.39 -11.56 6.29
N TRP A 56 2.57 -10.51 6.25
CA TRP A 56 2.83 -9.36 5.39
C TRP A 56 4.08 -8.58 5.81
N LEU A 57 4.32 -8.40 7.11
CA LEU A 57 5.57 -7.83 7.62
C LEU A 57 6.80 -8.65 7.22
N GLY A 58 6.70 -9.98 7.29
CA GLY A 58 7.76 -10.88 6.84
C GLY A 58 8.05 -10.73 5.35
N VAL A 59 7.00 -10.70 4.51
CA VAL A 59 7.12 -10.56 3.06
C VAL A 59 7.67 -9.18 2.66
N THR A 60 7.09 -8.09 3.17
CA THR A 60 7.58 -6.74 2.87
C THR A 60 8.96 -6.48 3.46
N GLY A 61 9.26 -7.08 4.62
CA GLY A 61 10.57 -7.01 5.26
C GLY A 61 11.64 -7.72 4.43
N ALA A 62 11.36 -8.96 4.01
CA ALA A 62 12.25 -9.71 3.13
C ALA A 62 12.42 -9.01 1.77
N ALA A 63 11.32 -8.52 1.18
CA ALA A 63 11.36 -7.77 -0.07
C ALA A 63 12.26 -6.53 0.03
N THR A 64 12.09 -5.73 1.09
CA THR A 64 12.92 -4.53 1.32
C THR A 64 14.38 -4.90 1.57
N ALA A 65 14.64 -5.94 2.37
CA ALA A 65 15.99 -6.42 2.60
C ALA A 65 16.67 -6.86 1.30
N VAL A 66 15.98 -7.64 0.46
CA VAL A 66 16.48 -8.04 -0.85
C VAL A 66 16.77 -6.82 -1.71
N LEU A 67 15.86 -5.85 -1.79
CA LEU A 67 16.05 -4.63 -2.60
C LEU A 67 17.23 -3.77 -2.14
N VAL A 68 17.46 -3.68 -0.82
CA VAL A 68 18.59 -2.93 -0.25
C VAL A 68 19.90 -3.69 -0.44
N LEU A 69 19.90 -5.01 -0.28
CA LEU A 69 21.11 -5.84 -0.39
C LEU A 69 21.54 -6.12 -1.83
N THR A 70 20.58 -6.27 -2.75
CA THR A 70 20.86 -6.42 -4.19
C THR A 70 20.97 -5.08 -4.91
N GLY A 71 20.51 -4.01 -4.26
CA GLY A 71 20.75 -2.65 -4.70
C GLY A 71 22.23 -2.32 -4.54
N ASN A 72 22.99 -2.22 -5.63
CA ASN A 72 24.39 -1.76 -5.64
C ASN A 72 24.53 -0.26 -5.27
N LEU A 73 23.62 0.28 -4.46
CA LEU A 73 23.62 1.65 -3.97
C LEU A 73 24.74 1.90 -2.95
N LEU A 74 25.18 0.84 -2.26
CA LEU A 74 26.22 0.87 -1.23
C LEU A 74 27.63 0.66 -1.80
N ASP A 75 27.77 0.07 -2.99
CA ASP A 75 29.07 -0.24 -3.59
C ASP A 75 29.06 0.07 -5.11
N PRO A 76 29.36 1.32 -5.50
CA PRO A 76 29.32 1.74 -6.91
C PRO A 76 30.41 1.10 -7.79
N GLY A 77 31.36 0.36 -7.19
CA GLY A 77 32.39 -0.41 -7.91
C GLY A 77 32.01 -1.87 -8.20
N ALA A 78 30.96 -2.40 -7.55
CA ALA A 78 30.47 -3.74 -7.83
C ALA A 78 29.79 -3.75 -9.22
N ALA A 79 30.18 -4.70 -10.06
CA ALA A 79 29.63 -4.86 -11.41
C ALA A 79 28.10 -4.69 -11.42
N VAL A 80 27.57 -4.06 -12.46
CA VAL A 80 26.15 -3.67 -12.69
C VAL A 80 25.15 -4.86 -12.67
N GLY A 81 25.54 -6.05 -12.20
CA GLY A 81 24.74 -7.29 -12.21
C GLY A 81 23.98 -7.66 -10.92
N GLY A 82 23.98 -6.83 -9.87
CA GLY A 82 23.36 -7.19 -8.57
C GLY A 82 21.83 -7.35 -8.60
N PHE A 83 21.15 -6.64 -9.50
CA PHE A 83 19.68 -6.61 -9.61
C PHE A 83 19.14 -7.74 -10.51
N GLY A 84 19.37 -8.98 -10.09
CA GLY A 84 18.86 -10.17 -10.78
C GLY A 84 17.40 -10.50 -10.45
N MET A 85 17.00 -11.77 -10.64
CA MET A 85 15.64 -12.25 -10.31
C MET A 85 15.21 -11.94 -8.87
N LEU A 86 16.14 -11.91 -7.91
CA LEU A 86 15.84 -11.58 -6.52
C LEU A 86 15.37 -10.12 -6.36
N GLY A 87 16.03 -9.15 -7.01
CA GLY A 87 15.61 -7.75 -7.00
C GLY A 87 14.20 -7.59 -7.58
N LEU A 88 13.92 -8.27 -8.71
CA LEU A 88 12.58 -8.31 -9.31
C LEU A 88 11.54 -8.94 -8.37
N LEU A 89 11.87 -10.03 -7.69
CA LEU A 89 11.00 -10.64 -6.69
C LEU A 89 10.75 -9.70 -5.50
N GLY A 90 11.76 -8.94 -5.08
CA GLY A 90 11.61 -7.89 -4.06
C GLY A 90 10.65 -6.78 -4.50
N VAL A 91 10.85 -6.22 -5.71
CA VAL A 91 9.97 -5.17 -6.25
C VAL A 91 8.54 -5.69 -6.39
N THR A 92 8.37 -6.87 -6.97
CA THR A 92 7.04 -7.45 -7.20
C THR A 92 6.33 -7.76 -5.90
N ALA A 93 7.00 -8.29 -4.88
CA ALA A 93 6.43 -8.49 -3.55
C ALA A 93 5.97 -7.16 -2.91
N ALA A 94 6.79 -6.11 -3.00
CA ALA A 94 6.42 -4.78 -2.53
C ALA A 94 5.23 -4.20 -3.31
N ALA A 95 5.24 -4.34 -4.64
CA ALA A 95 4.17 -3.88 -5.51
C ALA A 95 2.84 -4.59 -5.20
N VAL A 96 2.85 -5.92 -5.08
CA VAL A 96 1.65 -6.72 -4.75
C VAL A 96 1.05 -6.29 -3.41
N TYR A 97 1.88 -6.03 -2.39
CA TYR A 97 1.38 -5.50 -1.12
C TYR A 97 0.66 -4.15 -1.31
N LEU A 98 1.29 -3.23 -2.04
CA LEU A 98 0.77 -1.89 -2.28
C LEU A 98 -0.49 -1.88 -3.15
N THR A 99 -0.61 -2.80 -4.11
CA THR A 99 -1.72 -2.83 -5.06
C THR A 99 -2.89 -3.69 -4.62
N ASP A 100 -2.67 -4.78 -3.88
CA ASP A 100 -3.74 -5.69 -3.45
C ASP A 100 -4.11 -5.48 -1.98
N VAL A 101 -3.12 -5.52 -1.09
CA VAL A 101 -3.36 -5.53 0.37
C VAL A 101 -3.73 -4.15 0.88
N ARG A 102 -2.98 -3.13 0.46
CA ARG A 102 -3.21 -1.74 0.89
C ARG A 102 -4.63 -1.23 0.62
N PRO A 103 -5.21 -1.38 -0.60
CA PRO A 103 -6.59 -0.94 -0.84
C PRO A 103 -7.60 -1.78 -0.05
N ALA A 104 -7.41 -3.09 0.07
CA ALA A 104 -8.31 -3.95 0.85
C ALA A 104 -8.39 -3.53 2.33
N LEU A 105 -7.24 -3.18 2.93
CA LEU A 105 -7.17 -2.71 4.31
C LEU A 105 -7.76 -1.31 4.51
N ASN A 106 -7.82 -0.48 3.48
CA ASN A 106 -8.39 0.87 3.58
C ASN A 106 -9.93 0.86 3.70
N VAL A 107 -10.60 -0.18 3.18
CA VAL A 107 -12.06 -0.32 3.26
C VAL A 107 -12.53 -0.43 4.72
N TYR A 108 -11.75 -1.10 5.57
CA TYR A 108 -12.08 -1.32 6.97
C TYR A 108 -11.61 -0.21 7.90
N ARG A 109 -11.03 0.86 7.35
CA ARG A 109 -10.77 2.08 8.12
C ARG A 109 -12.14 2.65 8.51
N PRO A 110 -12.39 2.94 9.80
CA PRO A 110 -13.69 3.45 10.22
C PRO A 110 -14.02 4.72 9.42
N VAL A 111 -15.07 4.63 8.61
CA VAL A 111 -15.60 5.77 7.87
C VAL A 111 -16.07 6.76 8.93
N ARG A 112 -15.34 7.87 9.09
CA ARG A 112 -15.84 9.02 9.86
C ARG A 112 -16.99 9.59 9.06
N VAL A 113 -18.18 9.02 9.24
CA VAL A 113 -19.40 9.55 8.66
C VAL A 113 -19.54 10.95 9.24
N ARG A 114 -19.23 11.97 8.42
CA ARG A 114 -19.59 13.36 8.71
C ARG A 114 -21.08 13.46 8.45
N SER A 115 -21.87 12.84 9.30
CA SER A 115 -23.31 12.82 9.20
C SER A 115 -23.81 14.25 9.39
N ARG A 116 -24.04 14.95 8.28
CA ARG A 116 -25.12 15.93 8.22
C ARG A 116 -26.43 15.16 8.15
N LEU A 117 -26.69 14.33 9.16
CA LEU A 117 -28.04 13.84 9.41
C LEU A 117 -28.82 15.07 9.85
N ARG A 118 -29.51 15.70 8.90
CA ARG A 118 -30.56 16.65 9.22
C ARG A 118 -31.65 15.80 9.87
N VAL A 119 -31.64 15.73 11.20
CA VAL A 119 -32.69 15.11 11.99
C VAL A 119 -33.98 15.86 11.67
N VAL A 120 -34.76 15.34 10.73
CA VAL A 120 -36.12 15.81 10.46
C VAL A 120 -36.98 15.31 11.60
N ARG A 121 -36.96 16.08 12.69
CA ARG A 121 -37.88 15.93 13.82
C ARG A 121 -39.20 16.53 13.40
N GLY A 122 -40.20 15.71 13.09
CA GLY A 122 -41.52 16.23 12.80
C GLY A 122 -42.49 15.28 12.12
N THR A 123 -42.81 14.16 12.75
CA THR A 123 -44.14 13.57 12.57
C THR A 123 -44.73 13.33 13.94
N THR A 124 -45.48 14.33 14.41
CA THR A 124 -46.51 14.17 15.42
C THR A 124 -47.45 13.07 14.93
N GLN A 125 -47.18 11.83 15.32
CA GLN A 125 -48.10 10.72 15.09
C GLN A 125 -49.23 10.88 16.10
N SER A 126 -50.21 11.69 15.74
CA SER A 126 -51.48 11.81 16.46
C SER A 126 -52.14 10.44 16.53
N ARG A 127 -52.08 9.81 17.71
CA ARG A 127 -52.87 8.63 18.06
C ARG A 127 -54.35 9.01 18.10
N PRO A 128 -55.25 8.35 17.34
CA PRO A 128 -56.67 8.50 17.59
C PRO A 128 -57.02 7.67 18.83
N ARG A 129 -57.35 8.37 19.92
CA ARG A 129 -57.93 7.80 21.12
C ARG A 129 -59.37 7.37 20.79
N ARG A 130 -59.56 6.20 20.17
CA ARG A 130 -60.90 5.70 19.85
C ARG A 130 -61.53 5.08 21.10
N ARG A 131 -62.39 5.90 21.71
CA ARG A 131 -63.70 5.60 22.31
C ARG A 131 -63.82 4.28 23.10
N ARG A 132 -63.83 4.43 24.43
CA ARG A 132 -64.45 3.48 25.37
C ARG A 132 -65.95 3.41 25.04
N ASP A 133 -66.42 2.21 24.75
CA ASP A 133 -67.85 1.90 24.67
C ASP A 133 -68.30 1.35 26.03
N TRP A 134 -69.33 1.98 26.59
CA TRP A 134 -69.97 1.58 27.84
C TRP A 134 -71.45 1.34 27.53
N GLY A 135 -71.86 0.07 27.59
CA GLY A 135 -73.15 -0.44 28.04
C GLY A 135 -74.45 0.19 27.53
N ARG A 136 -75.25 -0.62 26.83
CA ARG A 136 -76.72 -0.75 26.98
C ARG A 136 -77.06 -2.23 26.74
N ARG A 137 -77.43 -2.94 27.81
CA ARG A 137 -78.79 -3.43 28.16
C ARG A 137 -79.33 -4.44 27.16
#